data_AF-A0A314YDD1-F1
#
_entry.id   AF-A0A314YDD1-F1
#
_cell.length_a   1.000
_cell.length_b   1.000
_cell.length_c   1.000
_cell.angle_alpha   90.00
_cell.angle_beta   90.00
_cell.angle_gamma   90.00
#
_symmetry.space_group_name_H-M   'P 1'
#
loop_
_entity.id
_entity.type
_entity.pdbx_description
1 polymer ?
#
loop_
_entity_poly.entity_id
_entity_poly.type
_entity_poly.pdbx_seq_one_letter_code
_entity_poly.pdbx_strand_id
1 'polypeptide(L)'
;MQKGFKVKLTADGQFRLNEAATGKQIWVADSAGTGVAYAAILDTRNFVLANLKSINLWESFDQPTDTILPTQTLNQEAILFDIRKQITQEGDSSLPCNREIPAYLAT
;
A
#
# COMPACT_ATOMS: atom_id res chain seq x y z
N MET A 1 9.60 -3.51 28.01
CA MET A 1 8.94 -2.62 27.02
C MET A 1 8.65 -3.43 25.76
N GLN A 2 7.41 -3.41 25.26
CA GLN A 2 7.08 -4.07 23.98
C GLN A 2 7.69 -3.26 22.84
N LYS A 3 8.74 -3.78 22.20
CA LYS A 3 9.23 -3.28 20.92
C LYS A 3 8.33 -3.82 19.81
N GLY A 4 7.94 -2.98 18.85
CA GLY A 4 7.18 -3.39 17.67
C GLY A 4 6.14 -2.37 17.23
N PHE A 5 5.34 -2.75 16.25
CA PHE A 5 4.23 -1.96 15.73
C PHE A 5 2.91 -2.73 15.86
N LYS A 6 1.81 -2.00 15.98
CA LYS A 6 0.45 -2.54 16.06
C LYS A 6 -0.40 -1.92 14.97
N VAL A 7 -1.01 -2.77 14.16
CA VAL A 7 -2.04 -2.38 13.19
C VAL A 7 -3.40 -2.50 13.86
N LYS A 8 -4.26 -1.51 13.67
CA LYS A 8 -5.63 -1.52 14.21
C LYS A 8 -6.60 -0.89 13.22
N LEU A 9 -7.76 -1.51 13.06
CA LEU A 9 -8.96 -0.87 12.55
C LEU A 9 -9.78 -0.37 13.75
N THR A 10 -10.06 0.93 13.81
CA THR A 10 -10.81 1.55 14.91
C THR A 10 -12.32 1.51 14.65
N ALA A 11 -13.11 1.74 15.70
CA ALA A 11 -14.57 1.71 15.60
C ALA A 11 -15.15 2.83 14.72
N ASP A 12 -14.39 3.93 14.54
CA ASP A 12 -14.71 5.02 13.61
C ASP A 12 -14.18 4.78 12.17
N GLY A 13 -13.74 3.56 11.87
CA GLY A 13 -13.38 3.12 10.51
C GLY A 13 -11.96 3.45 10.08
N GLN A 14 -11.09 3.89 10.99
CA GLN A 14 -9.72 4.27 10.61
C GLN A 14 -8.75 3.10 10.72
N PHE A 15 -8.04 2.84 9.63
CA PHE A 15 -7.00 1.83 9.60
C PHE A 15 -5.63 2.47 9.86
N ARG A 16 -4.98 2.12 10.97
CA ARG A 16 -3.79 2.82 11.49
C ARG A 16 -2.67 1.87 11.91
N LEU A 17 -1.43 2.34 11.73
CA LEU A 17 -0.21 1.72 12.26
C LEU A 17 0.37 2.59 13.37
N ASN A 18 0.51 2.00 14.57
CA ASN A 18 1.05 2.69 15.74
C ASN A 18 2.29 1.98 16.29
N GLU A 19 3.20 2.74 16.87
CA GLU A 19 4.30 2.18 17.67
C GLU A 19 3.74 1.52 18.93
N ALA A 20 4.10 0.26 19.19
CA ALA A 20 3.53 -0.53 20.27
C ALA A 20 3.92 -0.03 21.67
N ALA A 21 5.09 0.61 21.79
CA ALA A 21 5.64 1.10 23.06
C ALA A 21 5.00 2.42 23.52
N THR A 22 4.81 3.35 22.58
CA THR A 22 4.39 4.74 22.87
C THR A 22 2.94 5.02 22.45
N GLY A 23 2.38 4.18 21.58
CA GLY A 23 1.09 4.44 20.93
C GLY A 23 1.16 5.52 19.84
N LYS A 24 2.35 6.04 19.53
CA LYS A 24 2.53 7.08 18.50
C LYS A 24 2.05 6.56 17.15
N GLN A 25 1.21 7.36 16.47
CA GLN A 25 0.78 7.07 15.11
C GLN A 25 1.96 7.22 14.13
N ILE A 26 2.16 6.19 13.32
CA ILE A 26 3.18 6.16 12.25
C ILE A 26 2.52 6.41 10.89
N TRP A 27 1.36 5.81 10.66
CA TRP A 27 0.62 5.92 9.40
C TRP A 27 -0.87 5.68 9.59
N VAL A 28 -1.68 6.23 8.69
CA VAL A 28 -3.14 6.04 8.62
C VAL A 28 -3.56 5.98 7.16
N ALA A 29 -4.44 5.02 6.82
CA ALA A 29 -5.09 4.98 5.52
C ALA A 29 -6.11 6.11 5.41
N ASP A 30 -6.32 6.65 4.20
CA ASP A 30 -7.39 7.61 3.94
C ASP A 30 -8.78 6.92 3.98
N SER A 31 -9.22 6.64 5.21
CA SER A 31 -10.37 5.80 5.55
C SER A 31 -11.27 6.45 6.60
N ALA A 32 -10.90 7.64 7.06
CA ALA A 32 -11.63 8.33 8.10
C ALA A 32 -13.00 8.81 7.59
N GLY A 33 -14.07 8.50 8.31
CA GLY A 33 -15.42 8.96 7.97
C GLY A 33 -16.03 8.32 6.72
N THR A 34 -15.36 7.35 6.08
CA THR A 34 -15.86 6.68 4.87
C THR A 34 -16.86 5.56 5.17
N GLY A 35 -16.97 5.13 6.43
CA GLY A 35 -17.86 4.05 6.86
C GLY A 35 -17.26 2.65 6.71
N VAL A 36 -15.93 2.54 6.73
CA VAL A 36 -15.23 1.23 6.81
C VAL A 36 -15.70 0.46 8.04
N ALA A 37 -16.03 -0.81 7.81
CA ALA A 37 -16.50 -1.73 8.84
C ALA A 37 -15.53 -2.89 9.05
N TYR A 38 -14.80 -3.30 8.01
CA TYR A 38 -13.83 -4.38 8.09
C TYR A 38 -12.67 -4.20 7.11
N ALA A 39 -11.63 -4.99 7.34
CA ALA A 39 -10.48 -5.12 6.45
C ALA A 39 -10.33 -6.59 6.03
N ALA A 40 -9.94 -6.84 4.78
CA ALA A 40 -9.76 -8.20 4.27
C ALA A 40 -8.59 -8.27 3.30
N ILE A 41 -7.95 -9.44 3.21
CA ILE A 41 -7.06 -9.80 2.11
C ILE A 41 -7.87 -10.71 1.19
N LEU A 42 -8.06 -10.29 -0.05
CA LEU A 42 -8.76 -11.08 -1.06
C LEU A 42 -7.83 -12.16 -1.63
N ASP A 43 -8.39 -13.17 -2.29
CA ASP A 43 -7.60 -14.21 -2.97
C ASP A 43 -6.70 -13.65 -4.09
N THR A 44 -7.06 -12.48 -4.63
CA THR A 44 -6.25 -11.69 -5.57
C THR A 44 -5.04 -11.02 -4.90
N ARG A 45 -4.86 -11.21 -3.59
CA ARG A 45 -3.85 -10.54 -2.74
C ARG A 45 -4.04 -9.03 -2.59
N ASN A 46 -5.17 -8.50 -3.03
CA ASN A 46 -5.52 -7.12 -2.74
C ASN A 46 -6.01 -6.99 -1.29
N PHE A 47 -5.37 -6.12 -0.52
CA PHE A 47 -5.84 -5.73 0.80
C PHE A 47 -6.84 -4.58 0.67
N VAL A 48 -8.03 -4.76 1.23
CA VAL A 48 -9.15 -3.82 1.08
C VAL A 48 -9.71 -3.39 2.43
N LEU A 49 -10.18 -2.16 2.49
CA LEU A 49 -11.06 -1.66 3.54
C LEU A 49 -12.46 -1.49 2.97
N ALA A 50 -13.46 -2.10 3.61
CA ALA A 50 -14.81 -2.17 3.06
C ALA A 50 -15.89 -1.85 4.10
N ASN A 51 -17.03 -1.38 3.62
CA ASN A 51 -18.21 -1.13 4.45
C ASN A 51 -19.07 -2.39 4.62
N LEU A 52 -20.14 -2.30 5.42
CA LEU A 52 -21.06 -3.42 5.69
C LEU A 52 -21.81 -3.95 4.45
N LYS A 53 -21.81 -3.21 3.33
CA LYS A 53 -22.37 -3.63 2.06
C LYS A 53 -21.34 -4.28 1.13
N SER A 54 -20.14 -4.54 1.65
CA SER A 54 -19.00 -5.10 0.89
C SER A 54 -18.55 -4.23 -0.29
N ILE A 55 -18.76 -2.91 -0.19
CA ILE A 55 -18.19 -1.94 -1.12
C ILE A 55 -16.78 -1.62 -0.64
N ASN A 56 -15.79 -1.76 -1.54
CA ASN A 56 -14.42 -1.37 -1.28
C ASN A 56 -14.32 0.16 -1.25
N LEU A 57 -13.81 0.70 -0.15
CA LEU A 57 -13.66 2.14 0.07
C LEU A 57 -12.21 2.58 -0.05
N TRP A 58 -11.28 1.64 0.10
CA TRP A 58 -9.85 1.83 -0.09
C TRP A 58 -9.24 0.48 -0.47
N GLU A 59 -8.28 0.49 -1.40
CA GLU A 59 -7.62 -0.71 -1.90
C GLU A 59 -6.11 -0.51 -2.02
N SER A 60 -5.34 -1.53 -1.63
CA SER A 60 -3.88 -1.48 -1.72
C SER A 60 -3.37 -1.36 -3.15
N PHE A 61 -4.13 -1.87 -4.12
CA PHE A 61 -3.74 -1.84 -5.53
C PHE A 61 -3.79 -0.42 -6.13
N ASP A 62 -4.58 0.48 -5.55
CA ASP A 62 -4.63 1.90 -5.91
C ASP A 62 -3.44 2.69 -5.35
N GLN A 63 -2.58 2.05 -4.55
CA GLN A 63 -1.38 2.62 -3.95
C GLN A 63 -0.13 1.80 -4.37
N PRO A 64 0.20 1.77 -5.68
CA PRO A 64 1.24 0.88 -6.18
C PRO A 64 2.63 1.23 -5.62
N THR A 65 3.43 0.20 -5.35
CA THR A 65 4.83 0.32 -4.89
C THR A 65 5.81 0.06 -6.04
N ASP A 66 6.97 -0.54 -5.79
CA ASP A 66 7.98 -0.93 -6.78
C ASP A 66 7.64 -2.22 -7.56
N THR A 67 6.62 -2.97 -7.11
CA THR A 67 6.27 -4.28 -7.65
C THR A 67 4.81 -4.31 -8.09
N ILE A 68 4.57 -4.57 -9.37
CA ILE A 68 3.22 -4.81 -9.91
C ILE A 68 2.85 -6.27 -9.63
N LEU A 69 1.74 -6.50 -8.94
CA LEU A 69 1.27 -7.86 -8.65
C LEU A 69 0.43 -8.42 -9.82
N PRO A 70 0.41 -9.76 -10.02
CA PRO A 70 -0.53 -10.37 -10.96
C PRO A 70 -1.96 -9.92 -10.64
N THR A 71 -2.74 -9.56 -11.67
CA THR A 71 -4.10 -8.97 -11.58
C THR A 71 -4.20 -7.51 -11.13
N GLN A 72 -3.09 -6.85 -10.78
CA GLN A 72 -3.10 -5.41 -10.52
C GLN A 72 -3.14 -4.62 -11.84
N THR A 73 -4.14 -3.73 -11.96
CA THR A 73 -4.21 -2.78 -13.06
C THR A 73 -3.57 -1.46 -12.63
N LEU A 74 -2.64 -0.94 -13.44
CA LEU A 74 -2.08 0.40 -13.22
C LEU A 74 -2.92 1.45 -13.93
N ASN A 75 -3.31 2.49 -13.19
CA ASN A 75 -3.85 3.70 -13.78
C ASN A 75 -2.73 4.44 -14.54
N GLN A 76 -3.07 5.16 -15.62
CA GLN A 76 -2.07 5.83 -16.46
C GLN A 76 -1.27 6.91 -15.71
N GLU A 77 -1.77 7.38 -14.57
CA GLU A 77 -1.13 8.34 -13.67
C GLU A 77 -0.37 7.68 -12.50
N ALA A 78 -0.35 6.35 -12.44
CA ALA A 78 0.34 5.62 -11.37
C ALA A 78 1.86 5.81 -11.45
N ILE A 79 2.46 6.27 -10.36
CA ILE A 79 3.91 6.33 -10.20
C ILE A 79 4.33 5.14 -9.35
N LEU A 80 5.24 4.32 -9.88
CA LEU A 80 5.88 3.25 -9.11
C LEU A 80 7.02 3.86 -8.28
N PHE A 81 6.98 3.65 -6.98
CA PHE A 81 8.05 4.09 -6.09
C PHE A 81 9.08 2.98 -5.92
N ASP A 82 10.29 3.19 -6.43
CA ASP A 82 11.41 2.27 -6.16
C ASP A 82 11.79 2.35 -4.67
N ILE A 83 11.48 1.29 -3.91
CA ILE A 83 11.87 1.15 -2.50
C ILE A 83 13.32 0.65 -2.35
N ARG A 84 14.01 0.28 -3.44
CA ARG A 84 15.47 0.03 -3.44
C ARG A 84 16.25 1.32 -3.62
N LYS A 85 15.97 2.34 -2.81
CA LYS A 85 17.02 3.31 -2.47
C LYS A 85 17.98 2.61 -1.52
N GLN A 86 18.88 1.80 -2.08
CA GLN A 86 20.15 1.52 -1.40
C GLN A 86 20.71 2.88 -1.01
N ILE A 87 21.09 3.04 0.26
CA ILE A 87 21.71 4.25 0.77
C ILE A 87 23.04 4.43 0.01
N THR A 88 22.96 5.07 -1.15
CA THR A 88 24.09 5.57 -1.91
C THR A 88 23.64 6.92 -2.44
N GLN A 89 24.42 7.94 -2.12
CA GLN A 89 24.18 9.30 -2.58
C GLN A 89 24.20 9.36 -4.12
N GLU A 90 23.43 10.33 -4.62
CA GLU A 90 23.38 10.87 -5.98
C GLU A 90 22.41 10.27 -7.00
N GLY A 91 21.71 11.20 -7.66
CA GLY A 91 21.13 11.02 -8.99
C GLY A 91 19.63 10.84 -8.99
N ASP A 92 18.92 11.85 -9.46
CA ASP A 92 17.51 11.79 -9.84
C ASP A 92 17.26 10.67 -10.87
N SER A 93 16.36 9.73 -10.56
CA SER A 93 16.02 8.60 -11.43
C SER A 93 14.55 8.23 -11.30
N SER A 94 13.66 9.17 -11.63
CA SER A 94 12.30 8.83 -12.04
C SER A 94 12.34 8.06 -13.37
N LEU A 95 11.95 6.79 -13.39
CA LEU A 95 11.75 6.04 -14.63
C LEU A 95 10.36 6.35 -15.21
N PRO A 96 10.26 6.87 -16.45
CA PRO A 96 8.96 7.05 -17.08
C PRO A 96 8.38 5.70 -17.49
N CYS A 97 7.11 5.49 -17.13
CA CYS A 97 6.29 4.41 -17.66
C CYS A 97 6.26 4.56 -19.19
N ASN A 98 6.76 3.55 -19.93
CA ASN A 98 6.71 3.34 -21.41
C ASN A 98 8.07 3.03 -22.08
N ARG A 99 8.88 2.12 -21.53
CA ARG A 99 9.85 1.37 -22.34
C ARG A 99 9.74 -0.13 -22.07
N GLU A 100 9.60 -0.89 -23.15
CA GLU A 100 9.54 -2.35 -23.18
C GLU A 100 10.70 -2.95 -22.37
N ILE A 101 10.39 -3.88 -21.47
CA ILE A 101 11.41 -4.66 -20.77
C ILE A 101 11.94 -5.72 -21.76
N PRO A 102 13.21 -5.67 -22.20
CA PRO A 102 13.74 -6.68 -23.11
C PRO A 102 13.83 -8.04 -22.41
N ALA A 103 13.41 -9.09 -23.12
CA ALA A 103 13.29 -10.47 -22.65
C ALA A 103 14.62 -11.21 -22.38
N TYR A 104 15.68 -10.51 -21.95
CA TYR A 104 17.02 -11.10 -21.75
C TYR A 104 17.44 -11.27 -20.28
N LEU A 105 16.51 -11.15 -19.32
CA LEU A 105 16.81 -11.39 -17.90
C LEU A 105 16.01 -12.54 -17.27
N ALA A 106 15.67 -13.57 -18.05
CA ALA A 106 15.24 -14.86 -17.53
C ALA A 106 16.31 -15.93 -17.82
N THR A 107 17.18 -16.14 -16.82
CA THR A 107 18.28 -17.14 -16.70
C THR A 107 19.44 -17.09 -17.69
#